data_AF-A0A957XQF9-F1
#
_entry.id   AF-A0A957XQF9-F1
#
_cell.length_a   1.000
_cell.length_b   1.000
_cell.length_c   1.000
_cell.angle_alpha   90.00
_cell.angle_beta   90.00
_cell.angle_gamma   90.00
#
_symmetry.space_group_name_H-M   'P 1'
#
loop_
_entity.id
_entity.type
_entity.pdbx_description
1 polymer ?
#
loop_
_entity_poly.entity_id
_entity_poly.type
_entity_poly.pdbx_seq_one_letter_code
_entity_poly.pdbx_strand_id
1 'polypeptide(L)'
;IADGVRTPYLGQYTFPLVLHYVDDMQTVSEEAIKEAVRFFFYRMKLVVEPSGALGLAALLSGAVPVQGQRVGVVISGGNIDGAMMAEILRSRIED
;
A
#
# COMPACT_ATOMS: atom_id res chain seq x y z
N ILE A 1 1.54 3.90 10.11
CA ILE A 1 0.40 2.96 9.94
C ILE A 1 0.76 1.62 9.27
N ALA A 2 1.75 1.56 8.36
CA ALA A 2 2.20 0.30 7.73
C ALA A 2 3.35 -0.33 8.53
N ASP A 3 3.01 -1.16 9.51
CA ASP A 3 3.94 -1.78 10.45
C ASP A 3 4.74 -2.94 9.84
N GLY A 4 4.12 -3.76 8.98
CA GLY A 4 4.75 -4.87 8.26
C GLY A 4 5.94 -4.51 7.36
N VAL A 5 6.20 -3.21 7.13
CA VAL A 5 7.34 -2.71 6.37
C VAL A 5 8.28 -1.78 7.17
N ARG A 6 8.13 -1.72 8.51
CA ARG A 6 9.01 -0.92 9.39
C ARG A 6 10.34 -1.63 9.72
N THR A 7 10.99 -2.18 8.71
CA THR A 7 12.29 -2.84 8.88
C THR A 7 13.41 -1.80 9.04
N PRO A 8 14.31 -1.95 10.03
CA PRO A 8 15.38 -0.96 10.27
C PRO A 8 16.51 -1.00 9.24
N TYR A 9 16.65 -2.11 8.52
CA TYR A 9 17.63 -2.30 7.44
C TYR A 9 17.13 -3.38 6.48
N LEU A 10 17.69 -3.39 5.27
CA LEU A 10 17.34 -4.34 4.22
C LEU A 10 18.10 -5.66 4.38
N GLY A 11 17.52 -6.75 3.87
CA GLY A 11 18.08 -8.09 4.04
C GLY A 11 19.39 -8.30 3.27
N GLN A 12 20.34 -8.98 3.90
CA GLN A 12 21.67 -9.28 3.31
C GLN A 12 21.61 -10.06 1.98
N TYR A 13 20.58 -10.91 1.81
CA TYR A 13 20.40 -11.73 0.61
C TYR A 13 19.43 -11.09 -0.39
N THR A 14 18.40 -10.41 0.09
CA THR A 14 17.33 -9.87 -0.77
C THR A 14 17.73 -8.53 -1.38
N PHE A 15 18.44 -7.66 -0.65
CA PHE A 15 18.78 -6.34 -1.17
C PHE A 15 19.70 -6.37 -2.40
N PRO A 16 20.73 -7.23 -2.49
CA PRO A 16 21.51 -7.36 -3.72
C PRO A 16 20.67 -7.81 -4.93
N LEU A 17 19.68 -8.66 -4.73
CA LEU A 17 18.76 -9.09 -5.80
C LEU A 17 17.85 -7.94 -6.23
N VAL A 18 17.34 -7.17 -5.27
CA VAL A 18 16.54 -5.97 -5.55
C VAL A 18 17.35 -4.98 -6.40
N LEU A 19 18.60 -4.70 -6.03
CA LEU A 19 19.48 -3.80 -6.79
C LEU A 19 19.76 -4.26 -8.22
N HIS A 20 19.61 -5.56 -8.51
CA HIS A 20 19.85 -6.12 -9.84
C HIS A 20 18.58 -6.25 -10.68
N TYR A 21 17.44 -6.57 -10.07
CA TYR A 21 16.21 -6.95 -10.78
C TYR A 21 15.05 -5.95 -10.65
N VAL A 22 15.11 -4.99 -9.73
CA VAL A 22 14.04 -4.00 -9.55
C VAL A 22 14.41 -2.71 -10.26
N ASP A 23 13.51 -2.26 -11.16
CA ASP A 23 13.74 -1.07 -11.98
C ASP A 23 13.73 0.24 -11.18
N ASP A 24 12.88 0.34 -10.15
CA ASP A 24 12.73 1.56 -9.35
C ASP A 24 12.14 1.29 -7.95
N MET A 25 12.36 2.22 -7.01
CA MET A 25 11.77 2.22 -5.66
C MET A 25 11.04 3.53 -5.41
N GLN A 26 9.75 3.44 -5.13
CA GLN A 26 8.92 4.60 -4.83
C GLN A 26 8.40 4.58 -3.39
N THR A 27 8.22 5.76 -2.81
CA THR A 27 7.65 5.94 -1.48
C THR A 27 6.28 6.60 -1.55
N VAL A 28 5.44 6.33 -0.55
CA VAL A 28 4.09 6.93 -0.44
C VAL A 28 3.88 7.50 0.96
N SER A 29 3.05 8.55 1.05
CA SER A 29 2.66 9.12 2.33
C SER A 29 1.68 8.22 3.08
N GLU A 30 1.58 8.38 4.40
CA GLU A 30 0.57 7.65 5.18
C GLU A 30 -0.85 7.96 4.72
N GLU A 31 -1.15 9.18 4.26
CA GLU A 31 -2.49 9.48 3.72
C GLU A 31 -2.79 8.78 2.40
N ALA A 32 -1.80 8.63 1.51
CA ALA A 32 -1.98 7.83 0.30
C ALA A 32 -2.28 6.36 0.63
N ILE A 33 -1.63 5.82 1.68
CA ILE A 33 -1.91 4.47 2.18
C ILE A 33 -3.35 4.36 2.70
N LYS A 34 -3.81 5.32 3.51
CA LYS A 34 -5.20 5.33 4.01
C LYS A 34 -6.22 5.41 2.87
N GLU A 35 -5.99 6.25 1.86
CA GLU A 35 -6.85 6.32 0.67
C GLU A 35 -6.88 5.01 -0.12
N ALA A 36 -5.75 4.31 -0.23
CA ALA A 36 -5.71 3.00 -0.89
C ALA A 36 -6.49 1.92 -0.09
N VAL A 37 -6.36 1.90 1.24
CA VAL A 37 -7.16 1.02 2.10
C VAL A 37 -8.66 1.31 1.95
N ARG A 38 -9.05 2.59 1.96
CA ARG A 38 -10.44 3.01 1.69
C ARG A 38 -10.91 2.56 0.31
N PHE A 39 -10.06 2.69 -0.71
CA PHE A 39 -10.39 2.24 -2.07
C PHE A 39 -10.65 0.72 -2.11
N PHE A 40 -9.75 -0.08 -1.53
CA PHE A 40 -9.95 -1.54 -1.44
C PHE A 40 -11.26 -1.89 -0.74
N PHE A 41 -11.56 -1.23 0.38
CA PHE A 41 -12.79 -1.50 1.13
C PHE A 41 -14.05 -1.05 0.38
N TYR A 42 -14.12 0.21 -0.05
CA TYR A 42 -15.33 0.79 -0.64
C TYR A 42 -15.53 0.44 -2.12
N ARG A 43 -14.49 0.14 -2.89
CA ARG A 43 -14.63 -0.16 -4.32
C ARG A 43 -14.47 -1.64 -4.62
N MET A 44 -13.49 -2.30 -4.00
CA MET A 44 -13.18 -3.71 -4.29
C MET A 44 -13.79 -4.69 -3.29
N LYS A 45 -14.28 -4.19 -2.15
CA LYS A 45 -14.88 -4.97 -1.05
C LYS A 45 -13.88 -5.95 -0.43
N LEU A 46 -12.61 -5.56 -0.44
CA LEU A 46 -11.51 -6.30 0.13
C LEU A 46 -11.05 -5.65 1.43
N VAL A 47 -10.75 -6.49 2.43
CA VAL A 47 -10.05 -6.08 3.64
C VAL A 47 -8.55 -6.20 3.36
N VAL A 48 -7.86 -5.06 3.37
CA VAL A 48 -6.42 -4.96 3.10
C VAL A 48 -5.78 -4.14 4.20
N GLU A 49 -4.66 -4.61 4.74
CA GLU A 49 -3.92 -3.89 5.78
C GLU A 49 -3.09 -2.75 5.16
N PRO A 50 -2.62 -1.76 5.94
CA PRO A 50 -1.88 -0.62 5.39
C PRO A 50 -0.63 -1.01 4.59
N SER A 51 0.15 -1.99 5.05
CA SER A 51 1.31 -2.52 4.32
C SER A 51 0.91 -3.21 3.01
N GLY A 52 -0.20 -3.96 3.02
CA GLY A 52 -0.77 -4.62 1.84
C GLY A 52 -1.31 -3.67 0.79
N ALA A 53 -1.55 -2.41 1.14
CA ALA A 53 -2.10 -1.41 0.24
C ALA A 53 -1.06 -0.53 -0.47
N LEU A 54 0.24 -0.69 -0.17
CA LEU A 54 1.32 0.16 -0.70
C LEU A 54 1.35 0.23 -2.24
N GLY A 55 1.17 -0.91 -2.91
CA GLY A 55 1.19 -0.95 -4.36
C GLY A 55 0.09 -0.10 -4.99
N LEU A 56 -1.16 -0.18 -4.48
CA LEU A 56 -2.25 0.66 -4.96
C LEU A 56 -2.06 2.13 -4.55
N ALA A 57 -1.54 2.39 -3.34
CA ALA A 57 -1.25 3.74 -2.87
C ALA A 57 -0.28 4.48 -3.81
N ALA A 58 0.72 3.78 -4.34
CA ALA A 58 1.67 4.35 -5.29
C ALA A 58 1.04 4.72 -6.64
N LEU A 59 0.04 3.94 -7.08
CA LEU A 59 -0.70 4.24 -8.31
C LEU A 59 -1.66 5.41 -8.14
N LEU A 60 -2.45 5.42 -7.05
CA LEU A 60 -3.45 6.45 -6.79
C LEU A 60 -2.83 7.82 -6.48
N SER A 61 -1.64 7.85 -5.86
CA SER A 61 -0.91 9.09 -5.59
C SER A 61 -0.16 9.63 -6.81
N GLY A 62 -0.05 8.85 -7.89
CA GLY A 62 0.75 9.19 -9.06
C GLY A 62 2.27 9.00 -8.86
N ALA A 63 2.72 8.39 -7.75
CA ALA A 63 4.13 8.10 -7.52
C ALA A 63 4.70 7.13 -8.58
N VAL A 64 3.86 6.25 -9.13
CA VAL A 64 4.21 5.41 -10.28
C VAL A 64 3.27 5.74 -11.45
N PRO A 65 3.75 6.44 -12.50
CA PRO A 65 2.91 6.86 -13.62
C PRO A 65 2.65 5.69 -14.57
N VAL A 66 1.39 5.23 -14.64
CA VAL A 66 1.00 4.01 -15.38
C VAL A 66 -0.13 4.22 -16.40
N GLN A 67 -0.40 5.45 -16.82
CA GLN A 67 -1.53 5.74 -17.70
C GLN A 67 -1.44 4.96 -19.02
N GLY A 68 -2.54 4.30 -19.40
CA GLY A 68 -2.61 3.48 -20.62
C GLY A 68 -1.89 2.13 -20.54
N GLN A 69 -1.33 1.76 -19.39
CA GLN A 69 -0.62 0.51 -19.20
C GLN A 69 -1.50 -0.55 -18.52
N ARG A 70 -1.13 -1.83 -18.69
CA ARG A 70 -1.71 -2.95 -17.94
C ARG A 70 -0.85 -3.20 -16.71
N VAL A 71 -1.41 -2.99 -15.52
CA VAL A 71 -0.65 -3.03 -14.26
C VAL A 71 -1.14 -4.17 -13.38
N GLY A 72 -0.20 -4.93 -12.82
CA GLY A 72 -0.46 -5.87 -11.74
C GLY A 72 -0.08 -5.25 -10.40
N VAL A 73 -0.96 -5.38 -9.40
CA VAL A 73 -0.70 -4.95 -8.01
C VAL A 73 -0.76 -6.18 -7.12
N VAL A 74 0.30 -6.40 -6.34
CA VAL A 74 0.33 -7.46 -5.33
C VAL A 74 -0.31 -6.93 -4.05
N ILE A 75 -1.32 -7.64 -3.55
CA ILE A 75 -1.94 -7.41 -2.24
C ILE A 75 -1.28 -8.39 -1.27
N SER A 76 -0.37 -7.91 -0.43
CA SER A 76 0.46 -8.79 0.40
C SER A 76 -0.23 -9.28 1.68
N GLY A 77 -1.23 -8.56 2.20
CA GLY A 77 -1.84 -8.88 3.49
C GLY A 77 -3.14 -8.13 3.78
N GLY A 78 -3.93 -8.68 4.71
CA GLY A 78 -5.21 -8.16 5.18
C GLY A 78 -5.37 -8.25 6.70
N ASN A 79 -4.28 -8.43 7.44
CA ASN A 79 -4.28 -8.60 8.89
C ASN A 79 -4.35 -7.24 9.58
N ILE A 80 -5.54 -6.65 9.57
CA ILE A 80 -5.82 -5.35 10.20
C ILE A 80 -6.78 -5.54 11.37
N ASP A 81 -6.50 -4.88 12.50
CA ASP A 81 -7.44 -4.85 13.61
C ASP A 81 -8.63 -3.92 13.32
N GLY A 82 -9.77 -4.19 13.97
CA GLY A 82 -11.00 -3.45 13.73
C GLY A 82 -10.91 -1.97 14.13
N ALA A 83 -10.10 -1.61 15.12
CA ALA A 83 -9.98 -0.23 15.58
C ALA A 83 -9.19 0.62 14.58
N MET A 84 -8.08 0.11 14.05
CA MET A 84 -7.31 0.70 12.97
C MET A 84 -8.16 0.84 11.71
N MET A 85 -8.89 -0.22 11.32
CA MET A 85 -9.78 -0.15 10.16
C MET A 85 -10.85 0.94 10.35
N ALA A 86 -11.50 0.98 11.51
CA ALA A 86 -12.49 2.01 11.82
C ALA A 86 -11.90 3.43 11.82
N GLU A 87 -10.67 3.61 12.32
CA GLU A 87 -9.95 4.89 12.26
C GLU A 87 -9.70 5.34 10.82
N ILE A 88 -9.18 4.43 9.97
CA ILE A 88 -8.91 4.73 8.56
C ILE A 88 -10.22 5.08 7.84
N LEU A 89 -11.30 4.34 8.06
CA LEU A 89 -12.57 4.57 7.37
C LEU A 89 -13.31 5.83 7.85
N ARG A 90 -13.04 6.31 9.08
CA ARG A 90 -13.79 7.40 9.72
C ARG A 90 -13.87 8.68 8.90
N SER A 91 -12.78 9.06 8.22
CA SER A 91 -12.72 10.32 7.47
C SER A 91 -13.65 10.40 6.24
N ARG A 92 -14.36 9.31 5.90
CA ARG A 92 -15.37 9.26 4.83
C ARG A 92 -16.76 8.88 5.35
N ILE A 93 -16.94 8.69 6.66
CA ILE A 93 -18.24 8.36 7.28
C ILE A 93 -19.04 9.64 7.60
N GLU A 94 -18.40 10.82 7.52
CA GLU A 94 -19.02 12.13 7.79
C GLU A 94 -19.58 12.84 6.54
N ASP A 95 -19.58 12.19 5.37
CA ASP A 95 -20.32 12.62 4.16
C ASP A 95 -21.68 11.91 4.06
#